data_AF-A0A2Z4GFR3-F1
#
_entry.id   AF-A0A2Z4GFR3-F1
#
_cell.length_a   1.000
_cell.length_b   1.000
_cell.length_c   1.000
_cell.angle_alpha   90.00
_cell.angle_beta   90.00
_cell.angle_gamma   90.00
#
_symmetry.space_group_name_H-M   'P 1'
#
loop_
_entity.id
_entity.type
_entity.pdbx_description
1 polymer ?
#
loop_
_entity_poly.entity_id
_entity_poly.type
_entity_poly.pdbx_seq_one_letter_code
_entity_poly.pdbx_strand_id
1 'polypeptide(L)'
;MSCNVEYLDTTKIKNEIEAHKIKKVSESEVLVALNDRGKSVETLFLKLDCTKRNAQLDSLSAIEGVEVEKVFPATYVALNDKEKEVIEALAYSAEQNETFNATPQKLSETEYAYYFSSDNTQCSDSTASDHFFWRVLFQKEILVNSIR
;
A
#
# COMPACT_ATOMS: atom_id res chain seq x y z
N MET A 1 -62.04 23.39 -8.01
CA MET A 1 -60.57 23.43 -8.19
C MET A 1 -60.01 22.18 -7.56
N SER A 2 -59.48 21.26 -8.36
CA SER A 2 -58.86 20.02 -7.86
C SER A 2 -57.35 20.24 -7.78
N CYS A 3 -56.77 20.16 -6.58
CA CYS A 3 -55.31 20.14 -6.41
C CYS A 3 -54.81 18.76 -6.81
N ASN A 4 -54.11 18.67 -7.95
CA ASN A 4 -53.28 17.50 -8.27
C ASN A 4 -52.08 17.53 -7.32
N VAL A 5 -52.07 16.64 -6.34
CA VAL A 5 -50.87 16.32 -5.57
C VAL A 5 -50.06 15.36 -6.43
N GLU A 6 -49.02 15.87 -7.09
CA GLU A 6 -48.02 15.03 -7.75
C GLU A 6 -47.42 14.08 -6.72
N TYR A 7 -47.61 12.78 -6.96
CA TYR A 7 -47.05 11.73 -6.12
C TYR A 7 -45.54 11.69 -6.40
N LEU A 8 -44.76 12.35 -5.53
CA LEU A 8 -43.30 12.26 -5.56
C LEU A 8 -42.91 10.80 -5.37
N ASP A 9 -42.30 10.20 -6.39
CA ASP A 9 -41.74 8.86 -6.30
C ASP A 9 -40.51 8.89 -5.39
N THR A 10 -40.78 8.71 -4.11
CA THR A 10 -39.78 8.71 -3.03
C THR A 10 -38.69 7.66 -3.24
N THR A 11 -38.95 6.63 -4.05
CA THR A 11 -37.99 5.57 -4.37
C THR A 11 -36.88 6.10 -5.26
N LYS A 12 -37.22 6.88 -6.28
CA LYS A 12 -36.26 7.50 -7.19
C LYS A 12 -35.38 8.51 -6.46
N ILE A 13 -35.98 9.33 -5.61
CA ILE A 13 -35.27 10.30 -4.77
C ILE A 13 -34.36 9.58 -3.76
N LYS A 14 -34.80 8.47 -3.17
CA LYS A 14 -33.97 7.69 -2.24
C LYS A 14 -32.76 7.07 -2.95
N ASN A 15 -32.95 6.52 -4.16
CA ASN A 15 -31.86 5.99 -4.97
C ASN A 15 -30.87 7.08 -5.42
N GLU A 16 -31.38 8.26 -5.78
CA GLU A 16 -30.55 9.42 -6.11
C GLU A 16 -29.77 9.90 -4.87
N ILE A 17 -30.40 10.00 -3.69
CA ILE A 17 -29.70 10.36 -2.45
C ILE A 17 -28.64 9.31 -2.08
N GLU A 18 -28.92 8.02 -2.21
CA GLU A 18 -27.95 6.95 -1.96
C GLU A 18 -26.78 6.98 -2.95
N ALA A 19 -27.04 7.27 -4.23
CA ALA A 19 -26.01 7.45 -5.24
C ALA A 19 -25.10 8.67 -4.98
N HIS A 20 -25.60 9.69 -4.27
CA HIS A 20 -24.85 10.90 -3.93
C HIS A 20 -24.34 10.93 -2.49
N LYS A 21 -24.51 9.85 -1.70
CA LYS A 21 -23.95 9.78 -0.35
C LYS A 21 -22.43 9.64 -0.44
N ILE A 22 -21.73 10.42 0.40
CA ILE A 22 -20.31 10.21 0.68
C ILE A 22 -20.15 8.79 1.24
N LYS A 23 -19.64 7.87 0.41
CA LYS A 23 -19.34 6.51 0.84
C LYS A 23 -18.22 6.58 1.87
N LYS A 24 -18.55 6.32 3.14
CA LYS A 24 -17.55 6.20 4.20
C LYS A 24 -16.78 4.90 3.98
N VAL A 25 -15.49 5.02 3.73
CA VAL A 25 -14.58 3.88 3.60
C VAL A 25 -14.03 3.56 4.99
N SER A 26 -14.20 2.32 5.42
CA SER A 26 -13.67 1.81 6.68
C SER A 26 -12.16 1.58 6.60
N GLU A 27 -11.49 1.61 7.75
CA GLU A 27 -10.05 1.32 7.82
C GLU A 27 -9.72 -0.11 7.37
N SER A 28 -10.61 -1.07 7.64
CA SER A 28 -10.49 -2.44 7.12
C SER A 28 -10.52 -2.48 5.60
N GLU A 29 -11.39 -1.70 4.94
CA GLU A 29 -11.42 -1.62 3.47
C GLU A 29 -10.13 -1.00 2.92
N VAL A 30 -9.57 0.01 3.61
CA VAL A 30 -8.28 0.60 3.23
C VAL A 30 -7.14 -0.42 3.35
N LEU A 31 -7.11 -1.22 4.42
CA LEU A 31 -6.10 -2.27 4.60
C LEU A 31 -6.23 -3.41 3.59
N VAL A 32 -7.44 -3.78 3.19
CA VAL A 32 -7.67 -4.74 2.09
C VAL A 32 -7.13 -4.17 0.79
N ALA A 33 -7.47 -2.92 0.44
CA ALA A 33 -6.97 -2.27 -0.76
C ALA A 33 -5.44 -2.13 -0.76
N LEU A 34 -4.84 -1.81 0.40
CA LEU A 34 -3.38 -1.79 0.59
C LEU A 34 -2.76 -3.15 0.28
N ASN A 35 -3.32 -4.22 0.83
CA ASN A 35 -2.80 -5.56 0.62
C ASN A 35 -2.91 -5.98 -0.85
N ASP A 36 -4.03 -5.72 -1.51
CA ASP A 36 -4.24 -6.10 -2.91
C ASP A 36 -3.34 -5.30 -3.85
N ARG A 37 -3.23 -3.98 -3.65
CA ARG A 37 -2.32 -3.13 -4.42
C ARG A 37 -0.86 -3.45 -4.14
N GLY A 38 -0.50 -3.64 -2.87
CA GLY A 38 0.84 -4.04 -2.44
C GLY A 38 1.29 -5.33 -3.13
N LYS A 39 0.43 -6.36 -3.15
CA LYS A 39 0.67 -7.62 -3.89
C LYS A 39 0.81 -7.42 -5.39
N SER A 40 0.01 -6.53 -5.99
CA SER A 40 0.13 -6.20 -7.41
C SER A 40 1.50 -5.60 -7.72
N VAL A 41 1.92 -4.60 -6.93
CA VAL A 41 3.24 -3.98 -7.04
C VAL A 41 4.34 -5.00 -6.82
N GLU A 42 4.29 -5.77 -5.73
CA GLU A 42 5.22 -6.87 -5.44
C GLU A 42 5.33 -7.83 -6.63
N THR A 43 4.20 -8.29 -7.17
CA THR A 43 4.18 -9.24 -8.28
C THR A 43 4.80 -8.65 -9.54
N LEU A 44 4.48 -7.41 -9.88
CA LEU A 44 5.07 -6.71 -11.01
C LEU A 44 6.58 -6.53 -10.82
N PHE A 45 6.97 -6.15 -9.61
CA PHE A 45 8.35 -5.89 -9.24
C PHE A 45 9.21 -7.16 -9.24
N LEU A 46 8.70 -8.27 -8.68
CA LEU A 46 9.40 -9.55 -8.62
C LEU A 46 9.57 -10.22 -9.99
N LYS A 47 8.68 -9.95 -10.95
CA LYS A 47 8.80 -10.44 -12.34
C LYS A 47 9.94 -9.81 -13.13
N LEU A 48 10.50 -8.68 -12.66
CA LEU A 48 11.60 -8.00 -13.31
C LEU A 48 12.95 -8.60 -12.88
N ASP A 49 13.93 -8.59 -13.78
CA ASP A 49 15.34 -8.84 -13.42
C ASP A 49 15.91 -7.66 -12.59
N CYS A 50 16.99 -7.90 -11.84
CA CYS A 50 17.51 -6.90 -10.89
C CYS A 50 17.92 -5.58 -11.55
N THR A 51 18.47 -5.61 -12.76
CA THR A 51 18.84 -4.42 -13.52
C THR A 51 17.63 -3.58 -13.90
N LYS A 52 16.51 -4.22 -14.25
CA LYS A 52 15.25 -3.54 -14.57
C LYS A 52 14.46 -3.11 -13.35
N ARG A 53 14.59 -3.79 -12.21
CA ARG A 53 13.91 -3.43 -10.95
C ARG A 53 14.25 -2.00 -10.55
N ASN A 54 15.54 -1.65 -10.46
CA ASN A 54 15.96 -0.29 -10.09
C ASN A 54 15.48 0.77 -11.10
N ALA A 55 15.54 0.49 -12.40
CA ALA A 55 15.09 1.41 -13.44
C ALA A 55 13.56 1.57 -13.52
N GLN A 56 12.80 0.59 -13.02
CA GLN A 56 11.34 0.60 -12.98
C GLN A 56 10.79 1.11 -11.64
N LEU A 57 11.61 1.33 -10.61
CA LEU A 57 11.15 1.95 -9.36
C LEU A 57 10.51 3.31 -9.63
N ASP A 58 11.17 4.16 -10.43
CA ASP A 58 10.66 5.47 -10.80
C ASP A 58 9.37 5.35 -11.65
N SER A 59 9.32 4.37 -12.55
CA SER A 59 8.15 4.13 -13.41
C SER A 59 6.94 3.59 -12.63
N LEU A 60 7.14 2.66 -11.70
CA LEU A 60 6.08 2.11 -10.86
C LEU A 60 5.58 3.17 -9.89
N SER A 61 6.50 3.95 -9.32
CA SER A 61 6.17 5.07 -8.46
C SER A 61 5.30 6.10 -9.20
N ALA A 62 5.65 6.41 -10.45
CA ALA A 62 4.87 7.32 -11.29
C ALA A 62 3.50 6.76 -11.73
N ILE A 63 3.40 5.47 -12.02
CA ILE A 63 2.16 4.84 -12.52
C ILE A 63 1.15 4.61 -11.39
N GLU A 64 1.61 4.12 -10.25
CA GLU A 64 0.74 3.77 -9.12
C GLU A 64 0.57 4.92 -8.11
N GLY A 65 1.32 6.02 -8.28
CA GLY A 65 1.37 7.13 -7.33
C GLY A 65 1.99 6.73 -5.99
N VAL A 66 2.85 5.73 -5.99
CA VAL A 66 3.46 5.15 -4.79
C VAL A 66 4.92 5.54 -4.70
N GLU A 67 5.52 5.33 -3.54
CA GLU A 67 6.98 5.39 -3.40
C GLU A 67 7.47 3.97 -3.10
N VAL A 68 8.37 3.45 -3.94
CA VAL A 68 8.99 2.14 -3.73
C VAL A 68 10.47 2.33 -3.42
N GLU A 69 10.93 1.76 -2.32
CA GLU A 69 12.31 1.90 -1.88
C GLU A 69 12.88 0.62 -1.24
N LYS A 70 14.21 0.52 -1.25
CA LYS A 70 14.95 -0.49 -0.48
C LYS A 70 15.19 0.04 0.93
N VAL A 71 14.83 -0.75 1.93
CA VAL A 71 15.04 -0.45 3.35
C VAL A 71 16.16 -1.33 3.87
N PHE A 72 17.24 -0.69 4.31
CA PHE A 72 18.33 -1.32 5.06
C PHE A 72 18.16 -0.96 6.54
N PRO A 73 17.67 -1.88 7.40
CA PRO A 73 17.23 -1.54 8.75
C PRO A 73 18.29 -0.80 9.58
N ALA A 74 19.56 -1.14 9.42
CA ALA A 74 20.68 -0.55 10.15
C ALA A 74 20.91 0.94 9.85
N THR A 75 20.54 1.42 8.66
CA THR A 75 20.81 2.80 8.21
C THR A 75 19.56 3.58 7.85
N TYR A 76 18.40 2.93 7.86
CA TYR A 76 17.15 3.53 7.44
C TYR A 76 16.62 4.55 8.47
N VAL A 77 16.11 5.67 7.97
CA VAL A 77 15.48 6.71 8.79
C VAL A 77 13.97 6.57 8.65
N ALA A 78 13.32 6.02 9.69
CA ALA A 78 11.87 5.87 9.73
C ALA A 78 11.15 7.22 9.70
N LEU A 79 10.01 7.27 9.01
CA LEU A 79 9.11 8.42 8.92
C LEU A 79 8.49 8.76 10.27
N ASN A 80 8.21 7.75 11.08
CA ASN A 80 7.61 7.89 12.41
C ASN A 80 7.92 6.68 13.30
N ASP A 81 7.54 6.78 14.57
CA ASP A 81 7.75 5.72 15.57
C ASP A 81 7.08 4.40 15.17
N LYS A 82 5.93 4.47 14.49
CA LYS A 82 5.22 3.26 14.07
C LYS A 82 5.99 2.50 13.00
N GLU A 83 6.52 3.20 12.02
CA GLU A 83 7.38 2.59 11.01
C GLU A 83 8.66 2.03 11.63
N LYS A 84 9.25 2.75 12.59
CA LYS A 84 10.42 2.27 13.32
C LYS A 84 10.16 0.92 13.99
N GLU A 85 9.05 0.76 14.70
CA GLU A 85 8.65 -0.52 15.31
C GLU A 85 8.54 -1.65 14.29
N VAL A 86 7.95 -1.36 13.12
CA VAL A 86 7.80 -2.34 12.04
C VAL A 86 9.17 -2.76 11.51
N ILE A 87 10.06 -1.80 11.25
CA ILE A 87 11.41 -2.06 10.74
C ILE A 87 12.23 -2.88 11.74
N GLU A 88 12.15 -2.55 13.04
CA GLU A 88 12.82 -3.31 14.10
C GLU A 88 12.30 -4.75 14.17
N ALA A 89 10.98 -4.96 14.05
CA ALA A 89 10.39 -6.29 14.03
C ALA A 89 10.84 -7.12 12.81
N LEU A 90 10.86 -6.51 11.62
CA LEU A 90 11.31 -7.16 10.39
C LEU A 90 12.81 -7.48 10.43
N ALA A 91 13.63 -6.56 10.98
CA ALA A 91 15.06 -6.77 11.17
C ALA A 91 15.32 -7.95 12.11
N TYR A 92 14.59 -8.01 13.24
CA TYR A 92 14.67 -9.12 14.18
C TYR A 92 14.33 -10.46 13.50
N SER A 93 13.25 -10.53 12.72
CA SER A 93 12.92 -11.75 11.96
C SER A 93 14.03 -12.14 10.96
N ALA A 94 14.62 -11.16 10.27
CA ALA A 94 15.72 -11.41 9.35
C ALA A 94 16.97 -11.95 10.06
N GLU A 95 17.33 -11.42 11.24
CA GLU A 95 18.43 -11.91 12.07
C GLU A 95 18.22 -13.36 12.53
N GLN A 96 16.98 -13.77 12.75
CA GLN A 96 16.62 -15.15 13.09
C GLN A 96 16.57 -16.09 11.86
N ASN A 97 16.91 -15.60 10.65
CA ASN A 97 16.73 -16.30 9.37
C ASN A 97 15.28 -16.74 9.12
N GLU A 98 14.31 -16.03 9.69
CA GLU A 98 12.90 -16.25 9.41
C GLU A 98 12.51 -15.50 8.15
N THR A 99 11.80 -16.17 7.25
CA THR A 99 11.10 -15.47 6.18
C THR A 99 9.86 -14.80 6.77
N PHE A 100 9.64 -13.54 6.42
CA PHE A 100 8.42 -12.84 6.79
C PHE A 100 7.48 -12.76 5.59
N ASN A 101 6.19 -12.94 5.85
CA ASN A 101 5.16 -12.71 4.85
C ASN A 101 5.01 -11.20 4.61
N ALA A 102 4.59 -10.84 3.40
CA ALA A 102 4.33 -9.45 3.09
C ALA A 102 3.35 -8.82 4.09
N THR A 103 3.71 -7.64 4.59
CA THR A 103 3.15 -7.06 5.81
C THR A 103 2.56 -5.68 5.50
N PRO A 104 1.23 -5.57 5.27
CA PRO A 104 0.54 -4.30 5.16
C PRO A 104 0.43 -3.62 6.54
N GLN A 105 0.77 -2.34 6.62
CA GLN A 105 0.78 -1.56 7.85
C GLN A 105 0.17 -0.17 7.64
N LYS A 106 -0.59 0.28 8.62
CA LYS A 106 -0.91 1.71 8.78
C LYS A 106 0.22 2.37 9.55
N LEU A 107 0.81 3.40 8.97
CA LEU A 107 1.87 4.18 9.63
C LEU A 107 1.30 5.42 10.31
N SER A 108 0.34 6.08 9.66
CA SER A 108 -0.34 7.27 10.16
C SER A 108 -1.78 7.34 9.65
N GLU A 109 -2.50 8.43 9.92
CA GLU A 109 -3.85 8.63 9.38
C GLU A 109 -3.87 8.83 7.85
N THR A 110 -2.72 9.18 7.26
CA THR A 110 -2.57 9.47 5.84
C THR A 110 -1.67 8.47 5.12
N GLU A 111 -0.82 7.74 5.83
CA GLU A 111 0.21 6.90 5.22
C GLU A 111 0.07 5.43 5.60
N TYR A 112 0.21 4.59 4.60
CA TYR A 112 0.16 3.15 4.69
C TYR A 112 1.37 2.57 3.95
N ALA A 113 1.98 1.53 4.51
CA ALA A 113 3.13 0.89 3.91
C ALA A 113 2.88 -0.60 3.70
N TYR A 114 3.41 -1.12 2.60
CA TYR A 114 3.45 -2.53 2.30
C TYR A 114 4.90 -3.00 2.26
N TYR A 115 5.26 -3.91 3.15
CA TYR A 115 6.62 -4.45 3.25
C TYR A 115 6.67 -5.85 2.67
N PHE A 116 7.69 -6.15 1.87
CA PHE A 116 7.93 -7.50 1.38
C PHE A 116 9.42 -7.80 1.23
N SER A 117 9.79 -9.06 1.44
CA SER A 117 11.11 -9.56 1.13
C SER A 117 11.19 -9.97 -0.34
N SER A 118 12.35 -9.82 -0.96
CA SER A 118 12.63 -10.54 -2.20
C SER A 118 13.73 -11.56 -1.94
N ASP A 119 13.41 -12.85 -2.08
CA ASP A 119 14.38 -13.97 -1.94
C ASP A 119 15.58 -13.89 -2.91
N ASN A 120 15.55 -12.95 -3.86
CA ASN A 120 16.63 -12.74 -4.81
C ASN A 120 17.76 -11.91 -4.16
N THR A 121 18.66 -12.64 -3.52
CA THR A 121 20.09 -12.33 -3.26
C THR A 121 20.88 -11.84 -4.49
N GLN A 122 20.24 -11.60 -5.63
CA GLN A 122 20.85 -11.14 -6.89
C GLN A 122 20.70 -9.62 -7.12
N CYS A 123 19.94 -8.90 -6.29
CA CYS A 123 19.80 -7.45 -6.40
C CYS A 123 20.66 -6.69 -5.36
N SER A 124 21.49 -7.42 -4.60
CA SER A 124 22.55 -6.86 -3.80
C SER A 124 23.73 -6.57 -4.71
N ASP A 125 24.18 -5.32 -4.73
CA ASP A 125 25.55 -5.03 -5.14
C ASP A 125 26.45 -5.89 -4.25
N SER A 126 27.38 -6.60 -4.86
CA SER A 126 28.09 -7.78 -4.35
C SER A 126 29.01 -7.56 -3.14
N THR A 127 28.72 -6.57 -2.30
CA THR A 127 29.54 -6.15 -1.16
C THR A 127 28.78 -5.97 0.15
N ALA A 128 27.44 -6.05 0.19
CA ALA A 128 26.68 -5.90 1.44
C ALA A 128 25.95 -7.20 1.79
N SER A 129 26.39 -7.85 2.88
CA SER A 129 25.69 -8.92 3.58
C SER A 129 24.45 -8.44 4.33
N ASP A 130 24.00 -7.22 4.07
CA ASP A 130 22.97 -6.57 4.86
C ASP A 130 21.59 -6.98 4.33
N HIS A 131 20.84 -7.66 5.19
CA HIS A 131 19.44 -7.97 4.94
C HIS A 131 18.69 -6.66 4.65
N PHE A 132 17.99 -6.63 3.53
CA PHE A 132 17.12 -5.53 3.15
C PHE A 132 15.74 -6.06 2.80
N PHE A 133 14.75 -5.18 2.86
CA PHE A 133 13.41 -5.45 2.36
C PHE A 133 12.91 -4.27 1.55
N TRP A 134 11.81 -4.48 0.83
CA TRP A 134 11.17 -3.45 0.04
C TRP A 134 10.04 -2.82 0.82
N ARG A 135 9.94 -1.50 0.73
CA ARG A 135 8.79 -0.72 1.20
C ARG A 135 8.07 -0.14 0.01
N VAL A 136 6.74 -0.25 0.01
CA VAL A 136 5.85 0.50 -0.87
C VAL A 136 4.99 1.41 0.00
N LEU A 137 5.18 2.72 -0.11
CA LEU A 137 4.40 3.72 0.61
C LEU A 137 3.22 4.19 -0.24
N PHE A 138 2.04 4.15 0.37
CA PHE A 138 0.78 4.59 -0.19
C PHE A 138 0.21 5.74 0.64
N GLN A 139 -0.26 6.78 -0.04
CA GLN A 139 -1.17 7.75 0.56
C GLN A 139 -2.58 7.14 0.66
N LYS A 140 -3.27 7.39 1.77
CA LYS A 140 -4.63 6.90 2.03
C LYS A 140 -5.59 7.28 0.91
N GLU A 141 -5.44 8.45 0.32
CA GLU A 141 -6.27 8.93 -0.79
C GLU A 141 -6.22 8.00 -2.00
N ILE A 142 -5.03 7.48 -2.33
CA ILE A 142 -4.83 6.55 -3.44
C ILE A 142 -5.58 5.24 -3.17
N LEU A 143 -5.48 4.72 -1.94
CA LEU A 143 -6.17 3.50 -1.53
C LEU A 143 -7.69 3.69 -1.52
N VAL A 144 -8.18 4.80 -0.97
CA VAL A 144 -9.61 5.14 -0.93
C VAL A 144 -10.19 5.27 -2.34
N ASN A 145 -9.45 5.89 -3.27
CA ASN A 145 -9.89 6.03 -4.65
C ASN A 145 -9.95 4.68 -5.38
N SER A 146 -9.18 3.68 -4.96
CA SER A 146 -9.21 2.34 -5.56
C SER A 146 -10.37 1.45 -5.08
N ILE A 147 -11.07 1.85 -4.01
CA ILE A 147 -12.22 1.12 -3.43
C ILE A 147 -13.56 1.59 -4.05
N ARG A 148 -13.54 2.74 -4.73
CA ARG A 148 -14.72 3.37 -5.34
C ARG A 148 -14.94 2.82 -6.74
#